data_AF-A0A537SLP2-F1
#
_entry.id   AF-A0A537SLP2-F1
#
_cell.length_a   1.000
_cell.length_b   1.000
_cell.length_c   1.000
_cell.angle_alpha   90.00
_cell.angle_beta   90.00
_cell.angle_gamma   90.00
#
_symmetry.space_group_name_H-M   'P 1'
#
loop_
_entity.id
_entity.type
_entity.pdbx_description
1 polymer ?
#
loop_
_entity_poly.entity_id
_entity_poly.type
_entity_poly.pdbx_seq_one_letter_code
_entity_poly.pdbx_strand_id
1 'polypeptide(L)'
;MLVGFPLLIIPFAFFNMAVFLLNMPFTETVFSIPLQRDREMPVDLGDLIVATGILLLWIELIKAVRPGGKSMIEHVISFLLFAGMAAELVFVPEAESPTLLLLAVLGFVDFMAGISARLAQPKMVYQRPIPVQPAQPVQPASPRS
;
A
#
# COMPACT_ATOMS: atom_id res chain seq x y z
N MET A 1 -14.35 8.58 2.27
CA MET A 1 -14.07 7.17 1.95
C MET A 1 -13.47 7.13 0.55
N LEU A 2 -12.15 7.24 0.47
CA LEU A 2 -11.43 6.96 -0.77
C LEU A 2 -11.03 5.49 -0.64
N VAL A 3 -11.49 4.62 -1.53
CA VAL A 3 -11.04 3.22 -1.55
C VAL A 3 -9.52 3.26 -1.71
N GLY A 4 -8.79 2.86 -0.66
CA GLY A 4 -7.33 2.75 -0.64
C GLY A 4 -6.91 1.55 -1.47
N PHE A 5 -7.02 1.70 -2.78
CA PHE A 5 -6.63 0.69 -3.75
C PHE A 5 -5.10 0.52 -3.73
N PRO A 6 -4.55 -0.70 -3.72
CA PRO A 6 -3.10 -0.91 -3.70
C PRO A 6 -2.48 -0.35 -4.97
N LEU A 7 -1.67 0.70 -4.80
CA LEU A 7 -1.06 1.40 -5.94
C LEU A 7 -0.12 0.49 -6.74
N LEU A 8 0.41 -0.57 -6.12
CA LEU A 8 1.25 -1.57 -6.77
C LEU A 8 0.54 -2.37 -7.86
N ILE A 9 -0.78 -2.32 -7.96
CA ILE A 9 -1.46 -2.97 -9.08
C ILE A 9 -1.07 -2.33 -10.42
N ILE A 10 -0.74 -1.03 -10.41
CA ILE A 10 -0.41 -0.27 -11.62
C ILE A 10 0.88 -0.83 -12.26
N PRO A 11 2.03 -0.88 -11.57
CA PRO A 11 3.25 -1.44 -12.14
C PRO A 11 3.12 -2.94 -12.46
N PHE A 12 2.33 -3.69 -11.67
CA PHE A 12 2.03 -5.09 -11.99
C PHE A 12 1.22 -5.26 -13.28
N ALA A 13 0.24 -4.38 -13.53
CA ALA A 13 -0.51 -4.36 -14.77
C ALA A 13 0.39 -3.96 -15.97
N PHE A 14 1.29 -2.99 -15.78
CA PHE A 14 2.27 -2.64 -16.81
C PHE A 14 3.22 -3.80 -17.14
N PHE A 15 3.69 -4.52 -16.12
CA PHE A 15 4.49 -5.73 -16.30
C PHE A 15 3.73 -6.77 -17.14
N ASN A 16 2.51 -7.11 -16.74
CA ASN A 16 1.67 -8.07 -17.46
C ASN A 16 1.40 -7.65 -18.90
N MET A 17 1.15 -6.36 -19.14
CA MET A 17 0.98 -5.82 -20.49
C MET A 17 2.26 -5.97 -21.32
N ALA A 18 3.45 -5.71 -20.75
CA ALA A 18 4.72 -5.86 -21.44
C ALA A 18 4.97 -7.33 -21.84
N VAL A 19 4.73 -8.29 -20.93
CA VAL A 19 4.88 -9.74 -21.21
C VAL A 19 3.86 -10.23 -22.22
N PHE A 20 2.57 -10.10 -21.91
CA PHE A 20 1.52 -10.87 -22.59
C PHE A 20 0.91 -10.13 -23.79
N LEU A 21 0.88 -8.80 -23.78
CA LEU A 21 0.26 -8.01 -24.85
C LEU A 21 1.28 -7.52 -25.87
N LEU A 22 2.45 -7.09 -25.40
CA LEU A 22 3.46 -6.45 -26.23
C LEU A 22 4.64 -7.39 -26.58
N ASN A 23 4.78 -8.51 -25.88
CA ASN A 23 5.91 -9.44 -26.00
C ASN A 23 7.28 -8.70 -25.99
N MET A 24 7.37 -7.70 -25.10
CA MET A 24 8.48 -6.76 -25.03
C MET A 24 9.53 -7.26 -24.03
N PRO A 25 10.82 -7.32 -24.41
CA PRO A 25 11.86 -7.77 -23.50
C PRO A 25 12.14 -6.74 -22.41
N PHE A 26 12.22 -7.19 -21.16
CA PHE A 26 12.52 -6.30 -20.02
C PHE A 26 13.94 -5.74 -20.00
N THR A 27 14.85 -6.33 -20.78
CA THR A 27 16.23 -5.88 -20.98
C THR A 27 16.35 -4.86 -22.12
N GLU A 28 15.23 -4.36 -22.64
CA GLU A 28 15.25 -3.27 -23.60
C GLU A 28 15.64 -1.97 -22.89
N THR A 29 16.80 -1.44 -23.25
CA THR A 29 17.31 -0.18 -22.71
C THR A 29 16.46 0.98 -23.21
N VAL A 30 15.86 1.72 -22.27
CA VAL A 30 15.02 2.88 -22.57
C VAL A 30 15.86 4.15 -22.68
N PHE A 31 16.81 4.31 -21.76
CA PHE A 31 17.79 5.39 -21.77
C PHE A 31 19.04 4.98 -21.00
N SER A 32 20.13 5.72 -21.20
CA SER A 32 21.38 5.51 -20.48
C SER A 32 21.70 6.70 -19.58
N ILE A 33 22.17 6.41 -18.37
CA ILE A 33 22.67 7.44 -17.45
C ILE A 33 24.18 7.57 -17.66
N PRO A 34 24.69 8.75 -18.03
CA PRO A 34 26.12 8.97 -18.14
C PRO A 34 26.75 9.00 -16.73
N LEU A 35 27.69 8.08 -16.49
CA LEU A 35 28.49 8.00 -15.29
C LEU A 35 29.83 8.73 -15.49
N GLN A 36 30.54 9.02 -14.39
CA GLN A 36 31.88 9.60 -14.49
C GLN A 36 32.85 8.63 -15.19
N ARG A 37 33.63 9.19 -16.12
CA ARG A 37 34.66 8.53 -16.95
C ARG A 37 34.10 7.61 -18.05
N ASP A 38 33.42 8.21 -19.03
CA ASP A 38 33.02 7.55 -20.30
C ASP A 38 32.28 6.22 -20.13
N ARG A 39 31.59 6.04 -19.02
CA ARG A 39 30.74 4.88 -18.76
C ARG A 39 29.30 5.30 -18.83
N GLU A 40 28.50 4.47 -19.45
CA GLU A 40 27.06 4.63 -19.51
C GLU A 40 26.42 3.45 -18.78
N MET A 41 25.47 3.74 -17.89
CA MET A 41 24.65 2.71 -17.26
C MET A 41 23.32 2.65 -18.02
N PRO A 42 23.04 1.58 -18.77
CA PRO A 42 21.73 1.41 -19.36
C PRO A 42 20.67 1.27 -18.26
N VAL A 43 19.52 1.88 -18.48
CA VAL A 43 18.32 1.70 -17.67
C VAL A 43 17.31 0.99 -18.54
N ASP A 44 16.94 -0.22 -18.12
CA ASP A 44 16.07 -1.07 -18.90
C ASP A 44 14.60 -0.85 -18.52
N LEU A 45 13.69 -1.32 -19.36
CA LEU A 45 12.25 -1.23 -19.11
C LEU A 45 11.85 -1.86 -17.75
N GLY A 46 12.47 -3.00 -17.41
CA GLY A 46 12.27 -3.65 -16.12
C GLY A 46 12.62 -2.74 -14.93
N ASP A 47 13.72 -2.00 -15.03
CA ASP A 47 14.15 -1.06 -13.99
C ASP A 47 13.15 0.08 -13.82
N LEU A 48 12.58 0.58 -14.92
CA LEU A 48 11.60 1.65 -14.88
C LEU A 48 10.29 1.20 -14.23
N ILE A 49 9.84 -0.04 -14.51
CA ILE A 49 8.65 -0.63 -13.88
C ILE A 49 8.86 -0.76 -12.36
N VAL A 50 10.01 -1.28 -11.93
CA VAL A 50 10.35 -1.43 -10.51
C VAL A 50 10.47 -0.05 -9.84
N ALA A 51 11.18 0.90 -10.46
CA ALA A 51 11.32 2.26 -9.94
C ALA A 51 9.96 2.94 -9.76
N THR A 52 9.05 2.76 -10.72
CA THR A 52 7.66 3.24 -10.62
C THR A 52 6.93 2.57 -9.46
N GLY A 53 7.09 1.26 -9.28
CA GLY A 53 6.51 0.54 -8.15
C GLY A 53 7.02 1.02 -6.79
N ILE A 54 8.32 1.33 -6.67
CA ILE A 54 8.91 1.91 -5.46
C ILE A 54 8.28 3.27 -5.15
N LEU A 55 8.19 4.16 -6.15
CA LEU A 55 7.62 5.50 -5.98
C LEU A 55 6.15 5.43 -5.54
N LEU A 56 5.37 4.55 -6.17
CA LEU A 56 3.97 4.33 -5.84
C LEU A 56 3.79 3.71 -4.45
N LEU A 57 4.66 2.80 -4.03
CA LEU A 57 4.67 2.25 -2.68
C LEU A 57 4.97 3.34 -1.64
N TRP A 58 5.90 4.26 -1.92
CA TRP A 58 6.19 5.38 -1.03
C TRP A 58 4.96 6.31 -0.85
N ILE A 59 4.24 6.59 -1.93
CA ILE A 59 2.97 7.36 -1.87
C ILE A 59 1.94 6.63 -1.00
N GLU A 60 1.82 5.31 -1.17
CA GLU A 60 0.91 4.47 -0.39
C GLU A 60 1.29 4.47 1.11
N LEU A 61 2.58 4.45 1.43
CA LEU A 61 3.07 4.54 2.81
C LEU A 61 2.67 5.86 3.47
N ILE A 62 2.80 6.99 2.79
CA ILE A 62 2.36 8.30 3.31
C ILE A 62 0.85 8.30 3.58
N LYS A 63 0.07 7.72 2.67
CA LYS A 63 -1.38 7.60 2.83
C LYS A 63 -1.75 6.74 4.03
N ALA A 64 -0.98 5.69 4.31
CA ALA A 64 -1.24 4.77 5.42
C ALA A 64 -1.10 5.40 6.81
N VAL A 65 -0.32 6.49 6.95
CA VAL A 65 -0.11 7.20 8.23
C VAL A 65 -1.29 8.15 8.57
N ARG A 66 -2.18 8.46 7.61
CA ARG A 66 -3.31 9.38 7.87
C ARG A 66 -4.37 8.74 8.79
N PRO A 67 -4.97 9.50 9.74
CA PRO A 67 -6.06 9.02 10.57
C PRO A 67 -7.26 8.57 9.71
N GLY A 68 -7.76 7.35 9.95
CA GLY A 68 -8.74 6.70 9.08
C GLY A 68 -8.11 5.86 7.94
N GLY A 69 -6.89 5.37 8.17
CA GLY A 69 -6.06 4.64 7.21
C GLY A 69 -6.60 3.29 6.70
N LYS A 70 -5.74 2.59 5.96
CA LYS A 70 -6.03 1.47 5.04
C LYS A 70 -7.05 0.47 5.60
N SER A 71 -8.20 0.30 4.93
CA SER A 71 -9.32 -0.58 5.31
C SER A 71 -8.92 -2.08 5.34
N MET A 72 -9.70 -2.94 6.02
CA MET A 72 -9.34 -4.37 6.17
C MET A 72 -9.32 -5.06 4.81
N ILE A 73 -10.26 -4.67 3.95
CA ILE A 73 -10.35 -5.12 2.56
C ILE A 73 -9.06 -4.77 1.81
N GLU A 74 -8.54 -3.57 1.99
CA GLU A 74 -7.35 -3.09 1.28
C GLU A 74 -6.10 -3.88 1.67
N HIS A 75 -6.02 -4.32 2.93
CA HIS A 75 -4.98 -5.23 3.38
C HIS A 75 -5.06 -6.61 2.70
N VAL A 76 -6.26 -7.17 2.57
CA VAL A 76 -6.48 -8.45 1.87
C VAL A 76 -6.17 -8.31 0.38
N ILE A 77 -6.54 -7.20 -0.27
CA ILE A 77 -6.23 -6.97 -1.69
C ILE A 77 -4.71 -6.88 -1.90
N SER A 78 -3.98 -6.17 -1.03
CA SER A 78 -2.50 -6.14 -1.09
C SER A 78 -1.89 -7.54 -0.96
N PHE A 79 -2.43 -8.38 -0.05
CA PHE A 79 -1.97 -9.76 0.09
C PHE A 79 -2.27 -10.59 -1.17
N LEU A 80 -3.47 -10.47 -1.72
CA LEU A 80 -3.86 -11.18 -2.95
C LEU A 80 -3.01 -10.74 -4.13
N LEU A 81 -2.69 -9.45 -4.23
CA LEU A 81 -1.80 -8.92 -5.26
C LEU A 81 -0.39 -9.50 -5.13
N PHE A 82 0.16 -9.53 -3.92
CA PHE A 82 1.44 -10.20 -3.64
C PHE A 82 1.41 -11.69 -4.02
N ALA A 83 0.38 -12.41 -3.58
CA ALA A 83 0.21 -13.83 -3.89
C ALA A 83 0.05 -14.07 -5.40
N GLY A 84 -0.65 -13.19 -6.11
CA GLY A 84 -0.79 -13.22 -7.57
C GLY A 84 0.56 -13.04 -8.27
N MET A 85 1.34 -12.04 -7.90
CA MET A 85 2.70 -11.85 -8.43
C MET A 85 3.61 -13.05 -8.17
N ALA A 86 3.56 -13.62 -6.96
CA ALA A 86 4.34 -14.80 -6.61
C ALA A 86 3.88 -16.04 -7.38
N ALA A 87 2.58 -16.21 -7.57
CA ALA A 87 2.02 -17.31 -8.35
C ALA A 87 2.40 -17.17 -9.84
N GLU A 88 2.28 -15.97 -10.43
CA GLU A 88 2.70 -15.72 -11.80
C GLU A 88 4.19 -16.04 -12.00
N LEU A 89 5.05 -15.61 -11.07
CA LEU A 89 6.48 -15.89 -11.13
C LEU A 89 6.82 -17.39 -11.11
N VAL A 90 6.02 -18.21 -10.43
CA VAL A 90 6.26 -19.65 -10.28
C VAL A 90 5.59 -20.49 -11.37
N PHE A 91 4.40 -20.08 -11.81
CA PHE A 91 3.57 -20.89 -12.70
C PHE A 91 3.58 -20.41 -14.16
N VAL A 92 4.09 -19.21 -14.44
CA VAL A 92 4.05 -18.63 -15.79
C VAL A 92 5.46 -18.43 -16.33
N PRO A 93 5.92 -19.29 -17.25
CA PRO A 93 7.28 -19.24 -17.80
C PRO A 93 7.64 -17.90 -18.44
N GLU A 94 6.67 -17.26 -19.11
CA GLU A 94 6.87 -15.97 -19.77
C GLU A 94 7.07 -14.82 -18.77
N ALA A 95 6.62 -15.00 -17.52
CA ALA A 95 6.71 -14.01 -16.45
C ALA A 95 7.96 -14.18 -15.57
N GLU A 96 8.75 -15.23 -15.79
CA GLU A 96 9.99 -15.53 -15.06
C GLU A 96 11.05 -14.43 -15.28
N SER A 97 11.06 -13.44 -14.39
CA SER A 97 11.95 -12.29 -14.51
C SER A 97 12.38 -11.73 -13.15
N PRO A 98 13.60 -11.16 -13.06
CA PRO A 98 14.00 -10.38 -11.88
C PRO A 98 13.06 -9.21 -11.60
N THR A 99 12.45 -8.63 -12.64
CA THR A 99 11.47 -7.54 -12.53
C THR A 99 10.24 -7.98 -11.72
N LEU A 100 9.62 -9.12 -12.08
CA LEU A 100 8.45 -9.62 -11.35
C LEU A 100 8.80 -10.05 -9.93
N LEU A 101 10.00 -10.63 -9.72
CA LEU A 101 10.49 -10.93 -8.37
C LEU A 101 10.56 -9.66 -7.50
N LEU A 102 11.13 -8.57 -8.03
CA LEU A 102 11.21 -7.31 -7.29
C LEU A 102 9.83 -6.69 -7.06
N LEU A 103 8.91 -6.77 -8.02
CA LEU A 103 7.51 -6.36 -7.81
C LEU A 103 6.82 -7.19 -6.72
N ALA A 104 7.05 -8.50 -6.67
CA ALA A 104 6.55 -9.37 -5.61
C ALA A 104 7.10 -8.96 -4.24
N VAL A 105 8.40 -8.66 -4.14
CA VAL A 105 9.01 -8.12 -2.92
C VAL A 105 8.37 -6.79 -2.51
N LEU A 106 8.11 -5.88 -3.45
CA LEU A 106 7.38 -4.65 -3.15
C LEU A 106 5.96 -4.93 -2.65
N GLY A 107 5.25 -5.89 -3.25
CA GLY A 107 3.93 -6.35 -2.81
C GLY A 107 3.93 -6.87 -1.37
N PHE A 108 4.95 -7.66 -1.03
CA PHE A 108 5.16 -8.12 0.34
C PHE A 108 5.39 -6.95 1.32
N VAL A 109 6.22 -5.97 0.92
CA VAL A 109 6.47 -4.77 1.73
C VAL A 109 5.19 -3.94 1.92
N ASP A 110 4.35 -3.77 0.89
CA ASP A 110 3.06 -3.07 1.01
C ASP A 110 2.11 -3.80 1.98
N PHE A 111 2.05 -5.13 1.88
CA PHE A 111 1.28 -5.94 2.82
C PHE A 111 1.75 -5.75 4.27
N MET A 112 3.07 -5.80 4.53
CA MET A 112 3.68 -5.56 5.84
C MET A 112 3.45 -4.14 6.37
N ALA A 113 3.54 -3.14 5.49
CA ALA A 113 3.25 -1.74 5.81
C ALA A 113 1.79 -1.58 6.23
N GLY A 114 0.86 -2.27 5.56
CA GLY A 114 -0.56 -2.32 5.92
C GLY A 114 -0.83 -2.88 7.33
N ILE A 115 -0.08 -3.90 7.76
CA ILE A 115 -0.18 -4.44 9.14
C ILE A 115 0.34 -3.41 10.14
N SER A 116 1.51 -2.84 9.86
CA SER A 116 2.19 -1.89 10.74
C SER A 116 1.36 -0.63 10.99
N ALA A 117 0.75 -0.09 9.93
CA ALA A 117 -0.10 1.10 10.00
C ALA A 117 -1.33 0.92 10.89
N ARG A 118 -1.90 -0.29 10.94
CA ARG A 118 -3.04 -0.63 11.83
C ARG A 118 -2.63 -0.66 13.30
N LEU A 119 -1.48 -1.26 13.58
CA LEU A 119 -0.99 -1.40 14.95
C LEU A 119 -0.66 -0.04 15.58
N ALA A 120 -0.31 0.94 14.74
CA ALA A 120 -0.02 2.31 15.15
C ALA A 120 -1.27 3.19 15.40
N GLN A 121 -2.50 2.75 15.07
CA GLN A 121 -3.69 3.57 15.24
C GLN A 121 -4.06 3.70 16.73
N PRO A 122 -4.27 4.93 17.25
CA PRO A 122 -4.70 5.12 18.64
C PRO A 122 -6.08 4.49 18.85
N LYS A 123 -6.16 3.59 19.83
CA LYS A 123 -7.43 2.98 20.25
C LYS A 123 -8.31 4.09 20.80
N MET A 124 -9.30 4.54 20.03
CA MET A 124 -10.30 5.48 20.56
C MET A 124 -11.04 4.80 21.71
N VAL A 125 -10.65 5.12 22.93
CA VAL A 125 -11.40 4.75 24.13
C VAL A 125 -12.67 5.59 24.09
N TYR A 126 -13.80 4.97 23.77
CA TYR A 126 -15.09 5.61 23.90
C TYR A 126 -15.32 5.92 25.39
N GLN A 127 -15.04 7.15 25.79
CA GLN A 127 -15.37 7.62 27.12
C GLN A 127 -16.89 7.79 27.16
N ARG A 128 -17.57 6.87 27.85
CA ARG A 128 -19.02 6.95 28.08
C ARG A 128 -19.35 8.36 28.58
N PRO A 129 -20.26 9.11 27.93
CA PRO A 129 -20.76 10.35 28.50
C PRO A 129 -21.30 10.05 29.90
N ILE A 130 -20.80 10.76 30.92
CA ILE A 130 -21.34 10.65 32.27
C ILE A 130 -22.83 11.07 32.16
N PRO A 131 -23.79 10.22 32.57
CA PRO A 131 -25.19 10.63 32.59
C PRO A 131 -25.32 11.87 33.46
N VAL A 132 -25.71 13.00 32.86
CA VAL A 132 -26.03 14.21 33.62
C VAL A 132 -27.24 13.87 34.47
N GLN A 133 -27.03 13.72 35.78
CA GLN A 133 -28.11 13.44 36.71
C GLN A 133 -29.02 14.68 36.74
N PRO A 134 -30.33 14.56 36.46
CA PRO A 134 -31.23 15.70 36.52
C PRO A 134 -31.13 16.34 37.90
N ALA A 135 -30.95 17.66 37.96
CA ALA A 135 -30.90 18.40 39.20
C ALA A 135 -32.15 18.04 40.03
N GLN A 136 -31.95 17.46 41.22
CA GLN A 136 -33.05 17.20 42.13
C GLN A 136 -33.70 18.54 42.47
N PRO A 137 -35.03 18.68 42.31
CA PRO A 137 -35.73 19.88 42.75
C PRO A 137 -35.43 20.09 44.24
N VAL A 138 -34.85 21.23 44.58
CA VAL A 138 -34.63 21.63 45.97
C VAL A 138 -36.01 21.71 46.63
N GLN A 139 -36.33 20.72 47.47
CA GLN A 139 -37.56 20.75 48.25
C GLN A 139 -37.49 21.93 49.22
N PRO A 140 -38.45 22.87 49.18
CA PRO A 140 -38.45 23.99 50.11
C PRO A 140 -38.58 23.44 51.54
N ALA A 141 -37.67 23.86 52.41
CA ALA A 141 -37.65 23.46 53.81
C ALA A 141 -39.01 23.76 54.46
N SER A 142 -39.63 22.72 55.02
CA SER A 142 -40.89 22.86 55.75
C SER A 142 -40.73 23.88 56.89
N PRO A 143 -41.63 24.87 57.00
CA PRO A 143 -41.63 25.80 58.13
C PRO A 143 -41.76 25.00 59.42
N ARG A 144 -40.79 25.16 60.34
CA ARG A 144 -40.89 24.60 61.68
C ARG A 144 -42.05 25.30 62.40
N SER A 145 -43.07 24.52 62.75
CA SER A 145 -44.16 24.90 63.65
C SER A 145 -43.68 25.01 65.09
#